data_AF-A0A9X0R5P5-F1
#
_entry.id   AF-A0A9X0R5P5-F1
#
_cell.length_a   1.000
_cell.length_b   1.000
_cell.length_c   1.000
_cell.angle_alpha   90.00
_cell.angle_beta   90.00
_cell.angle_gamma   90.00
#
_symmetry.space_group_name_H-M   'P 1'
#
loop_
_entity.id
_entity.type
_entity.pdbx_description
1 polymer ?
#
loop_
_entity_poly.entity_id
_entity_poly.type
_entity_poly.pdbx_seq_one_letter_code
_entity_poly.pdbx_strand_id
1 'polypeptide(L)' 'MAKAEKIDRGFLGKMLRLTLLAPDMVEAILNGSQSIELGITRLMGPFPNRWDEQRAVIVACRP' A
#
# COMPACT_ATOMS: atom_id res chain seq x y z
N MET A 1 -12.30 8.30 25.95
CA MET A 1 -10.91 8.78 26.16
C MET A 1 -9.99 7.92 25.31
N ALA A 2 -9.33 8.50 24.31
CA ALA A 2 -8.23 7.87 23.58
C ALA A 2 -7.25 9.00 23.25
N LYS A 3 -6.32 9.23 24.18
CA LYS A 3 -5.43 10.39 24.23
C LYS A 3 -3.96 9.95 24.21
N ALA A 4 -3.65 8.82 23.57
CA ALA A 4 -2.32 8.20 23.64
C ALA A 4 -1.48 8.37 22.37
N GLU A 5 -2.05 8.36 21.17
CA GLU A 5 -1.31 8.74 19.96
C GLU A 5 -2.24 9.53 19.05
N LYS A 6 -1.76 10.63 18.46
CA LYS A 6 -2.52 11.48 17.51
C LYS A 6 -2.73 10.77 16.15
N ILE A 7 -2.96 9.46 16.19
CA ILE A 7 -3.18 8.62 15.05
C ILE A 7 -4.68 8.56 14.81
N ASP A 8 -5.11 9.29 13.77
CA ASP A 8 -6.48 9.24 13.30
C ASP A 8 -6.88 7.78 13.00
N ARG A 9 -8.14 7.40 13.28
CA ARG A 9 -8.61 6.02 13.05
C ARG A 9 -8.39 5.57 11.60
N GLY A 10 -8.43 6.50 10.64
CA GLY A 10 -8.13 6.23 9.24
C GLY A 10 -6.65 5.90 8.98
N PHE A 11 -5.72 6.41 9.78
CA PHE A 11 -4.30 6.10 9.63
C PHE A 11 -3.98 4.67 10.06
N LEU A 12 -4.55 4.19 11.17
CA LEU A 12 -4.38 2.80 11.58
C LEU A 12 -4.96 1.84 10.54
N GLY A 13 -6.13 2.14 9.98
CA GLY A 13 -6.71 1.35 8.89
C GLY A 13 -5.83 1.30 7.65
N LYS A 14 -5.21 2.43 7.28
CA LYS A 14 -4.24 2.49 6.17
C LYS A 14 -2.99 1.65 6.47
N MET A 15 -2.44 1.74 7.69
CA MET A 15 -1.30 0.91 8.11
C MET A 15 -1.61 -0.59 8.06
N LEU A 16 -2.75 -1.01 8.61
CA LEU A 16 -3.17 -2.41 8.58
C LEU A 16 -3.33 -2.92 7.14
N ARG A 17 -3.77 -2.08 6.21
CA ARG A 17 -3.86 -2.47 4.81
C ARG A 17 -2.49 -2.69 4.16
N LEU A 18 -1.44 -1.98 4.59
CA LEU A 18 -0.09 -2.19 4.06
C LEU A 18 0.44 -3.60 4.37
N THR A 19 -0.07 -4.27 5.41
CA THR A 19 0.29 -5.67 5.70
C THR A 19 -0.37 -6.66 4.73
N LEU A 20 -1.35 -6.22 3.93
CA LEU A 20 -2.08 -7.02 2.94
C LEU A 20 -1.50 -6.91 1.53
N LEU A 21 -0.32 -6.31 1.36
CA LEU A 21 0.33 -6.23 0.06
C LEU A 21 0.73 -7.62 -0.44
N ALA A 22 0.60 -7.82 -1.75
CA ALA A 22 1.08 -9.02 -2.40
C ALA A 22 2.61 -9.19 -2.17
N PRO A 23 3.11 -10.41 -1.97
CA PRO A 23 4.54 -10.65 -1.67
C PRO A 23 5.49 -10.00 -2.69
N ASP A 24 5.16 -10.08 -3.98
CA ASP A 24 5.92 -9.49 -5.08
C ASP A 24 6.00 -7.96 -5.00
N MET A 25 5.00 -7.29 -4.43
CA MET A 25 5.06 -5.84 -4.16
C MET A 25 6.00 -5.51 -3.02
N VAL A 26 5.90 -6.29 -1.94
CA VAL A 26 6.78 -6.08 -0.77
C VAL A 26 8.22 -6.27 -1.21
N GLU A 27 8.53 -7.30 -2.00
CA GLU A 27 9.85 -7.49 -2.61
C GLU A 27 10.24 -6.30 -3.51
N ALA A 28 9.35 -5.85 -4.39
CA ALA A 28 9.64 -4.72 -5.26
C ALA A 28 9.97 -3.44 -4.48
N ILE A 29 9.23 -3.18 -3.40
CA ILE A 29 9.43 -2.05 -2.47
C ILE A 29 10.77 -2.16 -1.73
N LEU A 30 11.08 -3.33 -1.18
CA LEU A 30 12.33 -3.57 -0.47
C LEU A 30 13.54 -3.45 -1.40
N ASN A 31 13.39 -3.85 -2.66
CA ASN A 31 14.43 -3.75 -3.68
C ASN A 31 14.54 -2.35 -4.30
N GLY A 32 13.67 -1.40 -3.94
CA GLY A 32 13.63 -0.07 -4.57
C GLY A 32 13.21 -0.11 -6.06
N SER A 33 12.65 -1.22 -6.51
CA SER A 33 12.25 -1.48 -7.90
C SER A 33 10.78 -1.18 -8.16
N GLN A 34 10.06 -0.62 -7.17
CA GLN A 34 8.68 -0.18 -7.36
C GLN A 34 8.60 0.92 -8.42
N SER A 35 7.55 0.88 -9.26
CA SER A 35 7.24 1.97 -10.19
C SER A 35 7.06 3.29 -9.41
N ILE A 36 7.42 4.43 -10.01
CA ILE A 36 7.22 5.76 -9.42
C ILE A 36 5.74 5.99 -9.08
N GLU A 37 4.84 5.41 -9.87
CA GLU A 37 3.39 5.40 -9.67
C GLU A 37 2.95 4.62 -8.41
N LEU A 38 3.79 3.70 -7.90
CA LEU A 38 3.51 2.81 -6.77
C LEU A 38 4.21 3.26 -5.47
N GLY A 39 4.29 4.57 -5.25
CA GLY A 39 4.86 5.16 -4.02
C GLY A 39 3.95 5.08 -2.79
N ILE A 40 4.50 5.42 -1.62
CA ILE A 40 3.77 5.42 -0.34
C ILE A 40 2.48 6.24 -0.38
N THR A 41 2.45 7.34 -1.13
CA THR A 41 1.25 8.16 -1.33
C THR A 41 0.10 7.37 -1.96
N ARG A 42 0.39 6.51 -2.95
CA ARG A 42 -0.61 5.65 -3.59
C ARG A 42 -1.10 4.58 -2.62
N LEU A 43 -0.19 3.95 -1.89
CA LEU A 43 -0.49 2.91 -0.91
C LEU A 43 -1.29 3.43 0.31
N MET A 44 -1.20 4.72 0.61
CA MET A 44 -1.96 5.40 1.67
C MET A 44 -3.32 5.95 1.18
N GLY A 45 -3.60 5.96 -0.12
CA GLY A 45 -4.89 6.31 -0.73
C GLY A 45 -5.85 5.11 -0.85
N PRO A 46 -6.97 5.18 -1.58
CA PRO A 46 -7.75 3.98 -1.90
C PRO A 46 -6.89 2.95 -2.65
N PHE A 47 -6.85 1.71 -2.15
CA PHE A 47 -5.99 0.66 -2.68
C PHE A 47 -6.68 -0.71 -2.48
N PRO A 48 -6.62 -1.62 -3.45
CA PRO A 48 -7.27 -2.92 -3.36
C PRO A 48 -6.62 -3.82 -2.30
N ASN A 49 -7.45 -4.66 -1.67
CA ASN A 49 -7.00 -5.60 -0.65
C ASN A 49 -6.66 -6.98 -1.23
N ARG A 50 -7.22 -7.31 -2.40
CA ARG A 50 -6.99 -8.62 -3.03
C ARG A 50 -5.77 -8.58 -3.95
N TRP A 51 -4.93 -9.60 -3.88
CA TRP A 51 -3.65 -9.63 -4.62
C TRP A 51 -3.79 -9.62 -6.13
N ASP A 52 -4.83 -10.25 -6.68
CA ASP A 52 -5.16 -10.22 -8.11
C ASP A 52 -5.43 -8.77 -8.59
N GLU A 53 -6.22 -8.03 -7.83
CA GLU A 53 -6.50 -6.61 -8.11
C GLU A 53 -5.26 -5.73 -7.92
N GLN A 54 -4.46 -5.98 -6.88
CA GLN A 54 -3.22 -5.25 -6.66
C GLN A 54 -2.22 -5.46 -7.81
N ARG A 55 -2.06 -6.71 -8.28
CA ARG A 55 -1.19 -7.02 -9.44
C ARG A 55 -1.69 -6.37 -10.73
N ALA A 56 -3.01 -6.28 -10.91
CA ALA A 56 -3.58 -5.54 -12.04
C ALA A 56 -3.19 -4.04 -12.00
N VAL A 57 -3.11 -3.43 -10.81
CA VAL A 57 -2.63 -2.05 -10.66
C VAL A 57 -1.16 -1.92 -11.08
N ILE A 58 -0.29 -2.89 -10.73
CA ILE A 58 1.11 -2.88 -11.19
C ILE A 58 1.20 -2.98 -12.71
N VAL A 59 0.47 -3.93 -13.29
CA VAL A 59 0.48 -4.16 -14.74
C VAL A 59 0.01 -2.91 -15.48
N ALA A 60 -1.00 -2.22 -14.94
CA ALA A 60 -1.49 -0.95 -15.49
C ALA A 60 -0.48 0.21 -15.33
N CYS A 61 0.39 0.18 -14.33
CA CYS A 61 1.43 1.18 -14.09
C CYS A 61 2.77 0.89 -14.82
N ARG A 62 2.80 -0.10 -15.72
CA ARG A 62 3.95 -0.37 -16.58
C ARG A 62 3.96 0.65 -17.74
N PRO A 63 5.07 1.37 -18.01
CA PRO A 63 5.17 2.25 -19.17
C PRO A 63 5.09 1.48 -20.48
#